data_AF-F0Z2W5-F1
#
_entry.id   AF-F0Z2W5-F1
#
_cell.length_a   1.000
_cell.length_b   1.000
_cell.length_c   1.000
_cell.angle_alpha   90.00
_cell.angle_beta   90.00
_cell.angle_gamma   90.00
#
_symmetry.space_group_name_H-M   'P 1'
#
loop_
_entity.id
_entity.type
_entity.pdbx_description
1 polymer ?
#
loop_
_entity_poly.entity_id
_entity_poly.type
_entity_poly.pdbx_seq_one_letter_code
_entity_poly.pdbx_strand_id
1 'polypeptide(L)'
;MVFAVNIWPVLDSEEKRIQIYHMLVDCGTVSQKVETKMTRLGLRNYLLQIYGEQKWTGNLRNHFKHLDKYVDMRYKEDSSLLTYICECSSREKLLSVMDQIRLSCDLNEEAFYVSDNPQQTDTMLDLLENENNIMLMNYYEPDLYRMFTKNLDKMKKLGEVCGISPRDYLIVSDAVLALFNLEPFARISWIPIGKESERLNRLNRREYEGILAEWQGEINKPENQVSYLGFRFISLDMLRKMNKGKIGHF
;
A
#
# COMPACT_ATOMS: atom_id res chain seq x y z
N MET A 1 10.92 19.27 2.73
CA MET A 1 10.83 17.81 2.57
C MET A 1 9.43 17.38 2.93
N VAL A 2 8.86 16.41 2.20
CA VAL A 2 7.47 15.94 2.40
C VAL A 2 7.46 14.70 3.29
N PHE A 3 6.57 14.69 4.28
CA PHE A 3 6.36 13.59 5.22
C PHE A 3 4.89 13.24 5.30
N ALA A 4 4.60 11.95 5.50
CA ALA A 4 3.28 11.47 5.88
C ALA A 4 3.28 11.21 7.39
N VAL A 5 2.31 11.79 8.09
CA VAL A 5 2.09 11.62 9.54
C VAL A 5 0.76 10.92 9.75
N ASN A 6 0.81 9.66 10.16
CA ASN A 6 -0.34 8.84 10.48
C ASN A 6 -0.67 8.95 11.96
N ILE A 7 -1.90 9.30 12.28
CA ILE A 7 -2.48 9.25 13.61
C ILE A 7 -3.39 8.03 13.67
N TRP A 8 -3.07 7.10 14.57
CA TRP A 8 -3.74 5.81 14.59
C TRP A 8 -5.18 5.90 15.12
N PRO A 9 -6.06 4.97 14.70
CA PRO A 9 -7.47 4.94 15.14
C PRO A 9 -7.67 4.97 16.67
N VAL A 10 -6.76 4.39 17.45
CA VAL A 10 -6.80 4.41 18.92
C VAL A 10 -6.82 5.82 19.51
N LEU A 11 -6.25 6.80 18.81
CA LEU A 11 -6.35 8.21 19.17
C LEU A 11 -7.57 8.82 18.49
N ASP A 12 -8.75 8.63 19.06
CA ASP A 12 -10.03 9.10 18.49
C ASP A 12 -10.54 10.42 19.08
N SER A 13 -9.89 10.93 20.14
CA SER A 13 -10.23 12.23 20.72
C SER A 13 -10.07 13.35 19.70
N GLU A 14 -11.18 14.00 19.34
CA GLU A 14 -11.22 15.12 18.40
C GLU A 14 -10.37 16.30 18.89
N GLU A 15 -10.47 16.62 20.19
CA GLU A 15 -9.67 17.67 20.83
C GLU A 15 -8.17 17.44 20.65
N LYS A 16 -7.68 16.21 20.94
CA LYS A 16 -6.28 15.86 20.73
C LYS A 16 -5.88 15.90 19.25
N ARG A 17 -6.75 15.45 18.34
CA ARG A 17 -6.49 15.52 16.89
C ARG A 17 -6.37 16.97 16.39
N ILE A 18 -7.21 17.88 16.88
CA ILE A 18 -7.15 19.32 16.59
C ILE A 18 -5.85 19.91 17.13
N GLN A 19 -5.49 19.60 18.38
CA GLN A 19 -4.24 20.04 18.99
C GLN A 19 -3.03 19.59 18.17
N ILE A 20 -3.00 18.32 17.75
CA ILE A 20 -1.93 17.78 16.89
C ILE A 20 -1.84 18.54 15.57
N TYR A 21 -2.98 18.79 14.92
CA TYR A 21 -3.00 19.56 13.67
C TYR A 21 -2.36 20.93 13.83
N HIS A 22 -2.70 21.69 14.88
CA HIS A 22 -2.11 22.99 15.12
C HIS A 22 -0.60 22.91 15.34
N MET A 23 -0.12 21.94 16.12
CA MET A 23 1.31 21.73 16.34
C MET A 23 2.06 21.37 15.04
N LEU A 24 1.43 20.60 14.15
CA LEU A 24 2.00 20.28 12.83
C LEU A 24 2.06 21.51 11.92
N VAL A 25 1.04 22.37 11.95
CA VAL A 25 1.02 23.65 11.20
C VAL A 25 2.11 24.60 11.70
N ASP A 26 2.40 24.64 13.00
CA ASP A 26 3.49 25.46 13.54
C ASP A 26 4.87 24.94 13.09
N CYS A 27 4.98 23.65 12.78
CA CYS A 27 6.20 23.05 12.25
C CYS A 27 6.46 23.41 10.78
N GLY A 28 5.42 23.50 9.97
CA GLY A 28 5.50 23.73 8.53
C GLY A 28 4.12 23.67 7.85
N THR A 29 4.12 23.49 6.54
CA THR A 29 2.86 23.49 5.78
C THR A 29 2.20 22.12 5.88
N VAL A 30 0.93 22.08 6.30
CA VAL A 30 0.09 20.87 6.17
C VAL A 30 -0.73 21.01 4.89
N SER A 31 -0.40 20.23 3.86
CA SER A 31 -1.01 20.36 2.53
C SER A 31 -2.31 19.57 2.39
N GLN A 32 -2.46 18.46 3.12
CA GLN A 32 -3.60 17.58 2.98
C GLN A 32 -3.91 16.83 4.29
N LYS A 33 -5.20 16.57 4.49
CA LYS A 33 -5.75 15.70 5.54
C LYS A 33 -6.52 14.58 4.85
N VAL A 34 -6.07 13.34 5.00
CA VAL A 34 -6.77 12.14 4.51
C VAL A 34 -7.33 11.38 5.70
N GLU A 35 -8.64 11.13 5.68
CA GLU A 35 -9.29 10.32 6.69
C GLU A 35 -9.73 9.00 6.06
N THR A 36 -9.16 7.89 6.56
CA THR A 36 -9.36 6.56 5.97
C THR A 36 -10.03 5.63 6.97
N LYS A 37 -11.20 5.11 6.60
CA LYS A 37 -11.86 4.04 7.35
C LYS A 37 -11.22 2.71 7.02
N MET A 38 -10.71 2.04 8.05
CA MET A 38 -10.09 0.72 7.94
C MET A 38 -10.77 -0.27 8.88
N THR A 39 -10.95 -1.50 8.41
CA THR A 39 -11.25 -2.62 9.30
C THR A 39 -9.98 -2.99 10.08
N ARG A 40 -10.10 -3.84 11.11
CA ARG A 40 -8.91 -4.39 11.79
C ARG A 40 -7.97 -5.10 10.80
N LEU A 41 -8.53 -5.79 9.81
CA LEU A 41 -7.80 -6.41 8.71
C LEU A 41 -7.14 -5.36 7.80
N GLY A 42 -7.86 -4.28 7.50
CA GLY A 42 -7.34 -3.09 6.81
C GLY A 42 -6.07 -2.54 7.44
N LEU A 43 -6.13 -2.26 8.75
CA LEU A 43 -4.97 -1.75 9.47
C LEU A 43 -3.83 -2.77 9.49
N ARG A 44 -4.12 -4.06 9.68
CA ARG A 44 -3.11 -5.14 9.60
C ARG A 44 -2.40 -5.13 8.24
N ASN A 45 -3.16 -5.07 7.15
CA ASN A 45 -2.59 -5.07 5.80
C ASN A 45 -1.86 -3.76 5.49
N TYR A 46 -2.33 -2.63 5.98
CA TYR A 46 -1.62 -1.36 5.87
C TYR A 46 -0.25 -1.43 6.54
N LEU A 47 -0.20 -1.87 7.82
CA LEU A 47 1.04 -2.05 8.56
C LEU A 47 1.98 -3.04 7.87
N LEU A 48 1.46 -4.14 7.32
CA LEU A 48 2.25 -5.09 6.54
C LEU A 48 2.93 -4.42 5.34
N GLN A 49 2.27 -3.48 4.67
CA GLN A 49 2.83 -2.83 3.49
C GLN A 49 3.83 -1.72 3.83
N ILE A 50 3.62 -0.97 4.91
CA ILE A 50 4.54 0.10 5.31
C ILE A 50 5.72 -0.37 6.18
N TYR A 51 5.60 -1.55 6.82
CA TYR A 51 6.62 -2.16 7.69
C TYR A 51 7.13 -3.52 7.22
N GLY A 52 6.63 -4.08 6.12
CA GLY A 52 6.85 -5.50 5.75
C GLY A 52 8.30 -5.95 5.58
N GLU A 53 9.25 -5.02 5.45
CA GLU A 53 10.68 -5.31 5.40
C GLU A 53 11.32 -5.39 6.80
N GLN A 54 10.61 -4.99 7.85
CA GLN A 54 11.09 -5.04 9.23
C GLN A 54 10.92 -6.43 9.82
N LYS A 55 12.00 -6.97 10.41
CA LYS A 55 12.06 -8.34 10.96
C LYS A 55 10.94 -8.65 11.95
N TRP A 56 10.46 -7.66 12.71
CA TRP A 56 9.45 -7.85 13.73
C TRP A 56 8.05 -8.11 13.16
N THR A 57 7.77 -7.73 11.90
CA THR A 57 6.45 -7.98 11.28
C THR A 57 6.20 -9.47 11.04
N GLY A 58 7.26 -10.28 11.03
CA GLY A 58 7.18 -11.71 10.73
C GLY A 58 7.33 -11.99 9.23
N ASN A 59 6.81 -13.12 8.77
CA ASN A 59 6.86 -13.54 7.38
C ASN A 59 5.71 -14.53 7.09
N LEU A 60 5.59 -14.94 5.82
CA LEU A 60 4.59 -15.91 5.38
C LEU A 60 4.60 -17.24 6.16
N ARG A 61 5.74 -17.67 6.73
CA ARG A 61 5.81 -18.92 7.50
C ARG A 61 5.20 -18.80 8.88
N ASN A 62 5.14 -17.60 9.45
CA ASN A 62 4.57 -17.36 10.77
C ASN A 62 3.28 -16.52 10.74
N HIS A 63 2.65 -16.38 9.57
CA HIS A 63 1.39 -15.64 9.39
C HIS A 63 1.46 -14.19 9.85
N PHE A 64 2.65 -13.60 9.81
CA PHE A 64 2.88 -12.26 10.35
C PHE A 64 2.34 -12.11 11.78
N LYS A 65 2.32 -13.19 12.58
CA LYS A 65 1.63 -13.26 13.89
C LYS A 65 2.01 -12.16 14.89
N HIS A 66 3.20 -11.60 14.71
CA HIS A 66 3.69 -10.53 15.58
C HIS A 66 2.98 -9.20 15.30
N LEU A 67 2.45 -9.02 14.08
CA LEU A 67 1.74 -7.83 13.64
C LEU A 67 0.42 -7.63 14.39
N ASP A 68 -0.27 -8.71 14.77
CA ASP A 68 -1.57 -8.63 15.44
C ASP A 68 -1.50 -7.83 16.75
N LYS A 69 -0.44 -8.02 17.54
CA LYS A 69 -0.20 -7.22 18.75
C LYS A 69 -0.11 -5.72 18.42
N TYR A 70 0.59 -5.35 17.35
CA TYR A 70 0.76 -3.95 16.95
C TYR A 70 -0.52 -3.36 16.37
N VAL A 71 -1.33 -4.17 15.70
CA VAL A 71 -2.67 -3.79 15.25
C VAL A 71 -3.56 -3.49 16.46
N ASP A 72 -3.59 -4.38 17.46
CA ASP A 72 -4.45 -4.21 18.65
C ASP A 72 -4.10 -2.97 19.46
N MET A 73 -2.82 -2.56 19.47
CA MET A 73 -2.38 -1.32 20.14
C MET A 73 -2.77 -0.05 19.38
N ARG A 74 -3.16 -0.14 18.10
CA ARG A 74 -3.43 1.00 17.20
C ARG A 74 -4.86 1.07 16.71
N TYR A 75 -5.58 -0.04 16.75
CA TYR A 75 -6.93 -0.18 16.24
C TYR A 75 -7.97 0.30 17.24
N LYS A 76 -9.03 0.93 16.72
CA LYS A 76 -10.26 1.21 17.45
C LYS A 76 -11.42 1.08 16.46
N GLU A 77 -12.42 0.31 16.84
CA GLU A 77 -13.64 0.16 16.05
C GLU A 77 -14.33 1.51 15.84
N ASP A 78 -14.93 1.71 14.67
CA ASP A 78 -15.59 2.96 14.25
C ASP A 78 -14.72 4.23 14.25
N SER A 79 -13.40 4.08 14.35
CA SER A 79 -12.45 5.19 14.24
C SER A 79 -11.65 5.11 12.94
N SER A 80 -11.31 6.28 12.39
CA SER A 80 -10.53 6.40 11.16
C SER A 80 -9.04 6.54 11.45
N LEU A 81 -8.21 6.00 10.55
CA LEU A 81 -6.82 6.41 10.38
C LEU A 81 -6.82 7.84 9.83
N LEU A 82 -6.04 8.72 10.46
CA LEU A 82 -5.93 10.10 10.03
C LEU A 82 -4.50 10.36 9.55
N THR A 83 -4.33 10.80 8.31
CA THR A 83 -3.02 11.05 7.70
C THR A 83 -2.90 12.52 7.32
N TYR A 84 -1.82 13.15 7.80
CA TYR A 84 -1.42 14.49 7.40
C TYR A 84 -0.21 14.44 6.46
N ILE A 85 -0.27 15.20 5.38
CA ILE A 85 0.89 15.45 4.52
C ILE A 85 1.52 16.77 4.96
N CYS A 86 2.76 16.68 5.45
CA CYS A 86 3.46 17.81 6.05
C CYS A 86 4.73 18.13 5.25
N GLU A 87 4.91 19.39 4.90
CA GLU A 87 6.15 19.93 4.37
C GLU A 87 6.94 20.62 5.48
N CYS A 88 8.08 20.04 5.82
CA CYS A 88 8.96 20.55 6.86
C CYS A 88 10.37 20.82 6.32
N SER A 89 11.08 21.76 6.96
CA SER A 89 12.44 22.14 6.57
C SER A 89 13.46 21.01 6.78
N SER A 90 13.26 20.20 7.82
CA SER A 90 14.09 19.03 8.11
C SER A 90 13.31 17.95 8.88
N ARG A 91 13.86 16.73 8.93
CA ARG A 91 13.28 15.61 9.68
C ARG A 91 13.38 15.84 11.19
N GLU A 92 14.49 16.39 11.65
CA GLU A 92 14.77 16.67 13.07
C GLU A 92 13.75 17.66 13.62
N LYS A 93 13.37 18.67 12.84
CA LYS A 93 12.31 19.61 13.23
C LYS A 93 10.96 18.90 13.41
N LEU A 94 10.58 18.04 12.46
CA LEU A 94 9.34 17.28 12.56
C LEU A 94 9.37 16.34 13.78
N LEU A 95 10.46 15.63 14.01
CA LEU A 95 10.60 14.75 15.18
C LEU A 95 10.52 15.54 16.50
N SER A 96 11.13 16.72 16.57
CA SER A 96 11.02 17.62 17.73
C SER A 96 9.56 18.01 18.01
N VAL A 97 8.78 18.32 16.98
CA VAL A 97 7.34 18.59 17.12
C VAL A 97 6.56 17.35 17.53
N MET A 98 6.91 16.17 17.00
CA MET A 98 6.28 14.92 17.43
C MET A 98 6.55 14.62 18.91
N ASP A 99 7.74 14.92 19.44
CA ASP A 99 8.05 14.77 20.86
C ASP A 99 7.24 15.74 21.72
N GLN A 100 7.06 16.98 21.26
CA GLN A 100 6.17 17.94 21.93
C GLN A 100 4.72 17.47 21.92
N ILE A 101 4.23 16.90 20.81
CA ILE A 101 2.89 16.31 20.72
C ILE A 101 2.71 15.19 21.76
N ARG A 102 3.70 14.30 21.91
CA ARG A 102 3.64 13.21 22.89
C ARG A 102 3.48 13.73 24.31
N LEU A 103 4.27 14.75 24.65
CA LEU A 103 4.24 15.38 25.97
C LEU A 103 2.92 16.15 26.20
N SER A 104 2.45 16.90 25.21
CA SER A 104 1.28 17.78 25.35
C SER A 104 -0.04 17.01 25.37
N CYS A 105 -0.10 15.88 24.69
CA CYS A 105 -1.31 15.07 24.54
C CYS A 105 -1.32 13.82 25.45
N ASP A 106 -0.30 13.64 26.29
CA ASP A 106 -0.09 12.46 27.14
C ASP A 106 -0.23 11.16 26.32
N LEU A 107 0.55 11.09 25.23
CA LEU A 107 0.49 9.98 24.27
C LEU A 107 1.70 9.06 24.41
N ASN A 108 1.42 7.77 24.36
CA ASN A 108 2.47 6.76 24.22
C ASN A 108 3.15 6.87 22.85
N GLU A 109 4.38 6.37 22.73
CA GLU A 109 5.17 6.37 21.48
C GLU A 109 4.42 5.76 20.28
N GLU A 110 3.45 4.89 20.56
CA GLU A 110 2.67 4.16 19.58
C GLU A 110 1.44 4.91 19.04
N ALA A 111 1.21 6.17 19.41
CA ALA A 111 -0.02 6.90 19.03
C ALA A 111 -0.04 7.45 17.60
N PHE A 112 1.13 7.59 16.97
CA PHE A 112 1.26 8.04 15.58
C PHE A 112 2.51 7.45 14.92
N TYR A 113 2.64 7.62 13.62
CA TYR A 113 3.80 7.24 12.84
C TYR A 113 4.15 8.29 11.81
N VAL A 114 5.45 8.49 11.57
CA VAL A 114 5.97 9.42 10.58
C VAL A 114 6.79 8.63 9.57
N SER A 115 6.60 8.92 8.29
CA SER A 115 7.40 8.30 7.24
C SER A 115 8.90 8.56 7.42
N ASP A 116 9.70 7.53 7.22
CA ASP A 116 11.14 7.52 7.48
C ASP A 116 11.95 8.15 6.35
N ASN A 117 11.45 8.03 5.12
CA ASN A 117 12.11 8.49 3.91
C ASN A 117 11.06 8.76 2.79
N PRO A 118 11.45 9.42 1.68
CA PRO A 118 10.53 9.73 0.58
C PRO A 118 9.82 8.50 0.00
N GLN A 119 10.53 7.37 -0.14
CA GLN A 119 9.95 6.14 -0.68
C GLN A 119 8.82 5.61 0.20
N GLN A 120 8.95 5.74 1.52
CA GLN A 120 7.90 5.37 2.45
C GLN A 120 6.75 6.37 2.44
N THR A 121 7.02 7.68 2.34
CA THR A 121 5.98 8.70 2.12
C THR A 121 5.15 8.33 0.89
N ASP A 122 5.78 8.10 -0.26
CA ASP A 122 5.09 7.76 -1.51
C ASP A 122 4.26 6.48 -1.38
N THR A 123 4.79 5.48 -0.65
CA THR A 123 4.07 4.22 -0.39
C THR A 123 2.82 4.45 0.45
N MET A 124 2.89 5.30 1.47
CA MET A 124 1.72 5.61 2.28
C MET A 124 0.65 6.35 1.48
N LEU A 125 1.05 7.34 0.67
CA LEU A 125 0.12 8.12 -0.14
C LEU A 125 -0.57 7.25 -1.19
N ASP A 126 0.20 6.46 -1.93
CA ASP A 126 -0.33 5.52 -2.92
C ASP A 126 -1.39 4.59 -2.31
N LEU A 127 -1.14 4.06 -1.11
CA LEU A 127 -2.07 3.17 -0.41
C LEU A 127 -3.34 3.86 0.11
N LEU A 128 -3.28 5.14 0.48
CA LEU A 128 -4.36 5.84 1.16
C LEU A 128 -5.20 6.75 0.25
N GLU A 129 -4.67 7.17 -0.91
CA GLU A 129 -5.40 8.04 -1.85
C GLU A 129 -6.26 7.25 -2.85
N ASN A 130 -6.00 5.95 -3.00
CA ASN A 130 -6.71 5.09 -3.94
C ASN A 130 -7.74 4.21 -3.21
N GLU A 131 -9.02 4.39 -3.53
CA GLU A 131 -10.12 3.62 -2.94
C GLU A 131 -9.99 2.11 -3.19
N ASN A 132 -9.42 1.68 -4.32
CA ASN A 132 -9.17 0.26 -4.57
C ASN A 132 -8.12 -0.31 -3.61
N ASN A 133 -7.13 0.49 -3.20
CA ASN A 133 -6.13 0.08 -2.22
C ASN A 133 -6.77 -0.06 -0.85
N ILE A 134 -7.61 0.88 -0.45
CA ILE A 134 -8.35 0.81 0.82
C ILE A 134 -9.28 -0.41 0.84
N MET A 135 -10.03 -0.64 -0.25
CA MET A 135 -10.86 -1.82 -0.40
C MET A 135 -10.03 -3.10 -0.30
N LEU A 136 -8.94 -3.21 -1.07
CA LEU A 136 -8.06 -4.37 -1.02
C LEU A 136 -7.56 -4.63 0.42
N MET A 137 -7.04 -3.60 1.09
CA MET A 137 -6.55 -3.74 2.46
C MET A 137 -7.64 -4.22 3.41
N ASN A 138 -8.88 -3.73 3.26
CA ASN A 138 -9.99 -4.10 4.15
C ASN A 138 -10.50 -5.53 3.97
N TYR A 139 -10.27 -6.17 2.82
CA TYR A 139 -10.84 -7.48 2.48
C TYR A 139 -9.82 -8.59 2.21
N TYR A 140 -8.57 -8.26 1.87
CA TYR A 140 -7.59 -9.27 1.51
C TYR A 140 -6.99 -9.96 2.73
N GLU A 141 -6.85 -11.28 2.66
CA GLU A 141 -6.17 -12.10 3.66
C GLU A 141 -4.91 -12.72 3.04
N PRO A 142 -3.70 -12.19 3.34
CA PRO A 142 -2.44 -12.67 2.77
C PRO A 142 -2.15 -14.15 2.99
N ASP A 143 -2.79 -14.74 4.00
CA ASP A 143 -2.57 -16.11 4.45
C ASP A 143 -3.46 -17.14 3.73
N LEU A 144 -4.49 -16.69 3.00
CA LEU A 144 -5.43 -17.56 2.30
C LEU A 144 -4.75 -18.22 1.08
N TYR A 145 -4.13 -17.43 0.20
CA TYR A 145 -3.49 -17.90 -1.03
C TYR A 145 -1.96 -17.82 -0.94
N ARG A 146 -1.37 -18.56 0.00
CA ARG A 146 0.09 -18.54 0.27
C ARG A 146 0.98 -18.77 -0.95
N MET A 147 0.51 -19.60 -1.89
CA MET A 147 1.28 -19.87 -3.12
C MET A 147 1.36 -18.63 -4.01
N PHE A 148 0.30 -17.83 -4.08
CA PHE A 148 0.28 -16.56 -4.79
C PHE A 148 1.28 -15.58 -4.18
N THR A 149 1.24 -15.36 -2.86
CA THR A 149 2.19 -14.47 -2.18
C THR A 149 3.63 -14.95 -2.31
N LYS A 150 3.86 -16.27 -2.26
CA LYS A 150 5.19 -16.86 -2.53
C LYS A 150 5.66 -16.64 -3.97
N ASN A 151 4.75 -16.66 -4.95
CA ASN A 151 5.09 -16.41 -6.35
C ASN A 151 5.37 -14.93 -6.61
N LEU A 152 4.68 -14.00 -5.94
CA LEU A 152 5.04 -12.58 -5.95
C LEU A 152 6.44 -12.34 -5.37
N ASP A 153 6.79 -12.97 -4.24
CA ASP A 153 8.14 -12.86 -3.67
C ASP A 153 9.23 -13.39 -4.62
N LYS A 154 8.97 -14.52 -5.30
CA LYS A 154 9.87 -15.02 -6.35
C LYS A 154 10.00 -14.04 -7.52
N MET A 155 8.90 -13.42 -7.96
CA MET A 155 8.91 -12.43 -9.03
C MET A 155 9.71 -11.19 -8.61
N LYS A 156 9.55 -10.70 -7.38
CA LYS A 156 10.33 -9.58 -6.82
C LYS A 156 11.83 -9.88 -6.88
N LYS A 157 12.24 -11.03 -6.36
CA LYS A 157 13.66 -11.48 -6.36
C LYS A 157 14.21 -11.66 -7.77
N LEU A 158 13.41 -12.17 -8.70
CA LEU A 158 13.84 -12.31 -10.09
C LEU A 158 14.00 -10.95 -10.77
N GLY A 159 13.09 -10.01 -10.50
CA GLY A 159 13.19 -8.63 -10.95
C GLY A 159 14.47 -7.97 -10.46
N GLU A 160 14.80 -8.11 -9.18
CA GLU A 160 16.04 -7.59 -8.57
C GLU A 160 17.29 -8.10 -9.32
N VAL A 161 17.37 -9.40 -9.62
CA VAL A 161 18.47 -10.00 -10.41
C VAL A 161 18.53 -9.43 -11.84
N CYS A 162 17.39 -9.03 -12.39
CA CYS A 162 17.30 -8.42 -13.71
C CYS A 162 17.45 -6.89 -13.68
N GLY A 163 17.65 -6.29 -12.50
CA GLY A 163 17.70 -4.85 -12.31
C GLY A 163 16.37 -4.15 -12.61
N ILE A 164 15.25 -4.83 -12.38
CA ILE A 164 13.89 -4.32 -12.59
C ILE A 164 13.12 -4.30 -11.26
N SER A 165 12.35 -3.23 -11.04
CA SER A 165 11.51 -3.05 -9.87
C SER A 165 10.09 -3.62 -10.09
N PRO A 166 9.39 -4.07 -9.04
CA PRO A 166 7.95 -4.34 -9.10
C PRO A 166 7.11 -3.19 -9.68
N ARG A 167 7.60 -1.95 -9.59
CA ARG A 167 6.92 -0.77 -10.16
C ARG A 167 7.05 -0.64 -11.68
N ASP A 168 8.01 -1.33 -12.31
CA ASP A 168 8.20 -1.31 -13.76
C ASP A 168 7.21 -2.20 -14.53
N TYR A 169 6.39 -2.95 -13.78
CA TYR A 169 5.39 -3.86 -14.33
C TYR A 169 4.01 -3.60 -13.74
N LEU A 170 2.99 -3.82 -14.57
CA LEU A 170 1.59 -3.86 -14.17
C LEU A 170 1.09 -5.30 -14.26
N ILE A 171 0.73 -5.91 -13.15
CA ILE A 171 0.19 -7.26 -13.10
C ILE A 171 -1.27 -7.26 -13.57
N VAL A 172 -1.61 -8.22 -14.41
CA VAL A 172 -2.93 -8.40 -15.03
C VAL A 172 -3.41 -9.85 -14.82
N SER A 173 -4.54 -10.21 -15.43
CA SER A 173 -5.12 -11.57 -15.45
C SER A 173 -5.56 -12.11 -14.08
N ASP A 174 -5.63 -13.44 -13.94
CA ASP A 174 -6.07 -14.19 -12.75
C ASP A 174 -5.34 -13.80 -11.46
N ALA A 175 -4.12 -13.25 -11.57
CA ALA A 175 -3.38 -12.72 -10.43
C ALA A 175 -4.15 -11.62 -9.68
N VAL A 176 -4.98 -10.85 -10.39
CA VAL A 176 -5.87 -9.87 -9.77
C VAL A 176 -6.97 -10.59 -8.97
N LEU A 177 -7.53 -11.70 -9.47
CA LEU A 177 -8.54 -12.47 -8.73
C LEU A 177 -7.95 -13.11 -7.47
N ALA A 178 -6.73 -13.63 -7.54
CA ALA A 178 -6.03 -14.11 -6.34
C ALA A 178 -5.71 -13.00 -5.35
N LEU A 179 -5.35 -11.81 -5.83
CA LEU A 179 -5.11 -10.66 -4.97
C LEU A 179 -6.35 -10.26 -4.16
N PHE A 180 -7.55 -10.48 -4.69
CA PHE A 180 -8.81 -10.21 -3.99
C PHE A 180 -9.41 -11.45 -3.32
N ASN A 181 -8.61 -12.51 -3.14
CA ASN A 181 -9.05 -13.78 -2.54
C ASN A 181 -10.22 -14.47 -3.27
N LEU A 182 -10.45 -14.18 -4.55
CA LEU A 182 -11.54 -14.75 -5.35
C LEU A 182 -11.16 -16.10 -5.98
N GLU A 183 -9.91 -16.27 -6.40
CA GLU A 183 -9.42 -17.50 -7.04
C GLU A 183 -8.02 -17.90 -6.54
N PRO A 184 -7.81 -19.13 -6.03
CA PRO A 184 -6.52 -19.54 -5.46
C PRO A 184 -5.43 -19.79 -6.51
N PHE A 185 -5.81 -20.16 -7.73
CA PHE A 185 -4.89 -20.54 -8.80
C PHE A 185 -4.64 -19.37 -9.74
N ALA A 186 -3.81 -18.43 -9.30
CA ALA A 186 -3.36 -17.34 -10.16
C ALA A 186 -2.09 -17.70 -10.93
N ARG A 187 -2.18 -17.64 -12.26
CA ARG A 187 -0.99 -17.38 -13.09
C ARG A 187 -0.73 -15.89 -13.07
N ILE A 188 0.52 -15.50 -12.87
CA ILE A 188 0.94 -14.10 -12.87
C ILE A 188 1.32 -13.74 -14.31
N SER A 189 0.58 -12.79 -14.90
CA SER A 189 0.91 -12.16 -16.17
C SER A 189 1.07 -10.67 -15.94
N TRP A 190 1.91 -10.01 -16.73
CA TRP A 190 2.20 -8.60 -16.50
C TRP A 190 2.37 -7.82 -17.79
N ILE A 191 2.44 -6.50 -17.68
CA ILE A 191 2.69 -5.56 -18.76
C ILE A 191 3.91 -4.73 -18.35
N PRO A 192 4.99 -4.69 -19.15
CA PRO A 192 6.07 -3.74 -18.92
C PRO A 192 5.56 -2.31 -19.14
N ILE A 193 5.74 -1.44 -18.14
CA ILE A 193 5.34 -0.03 -18.18
C ILE A 193 6.46 0.93 -17.78
N GLY A 194 7.63 0.38 -17.42
CA GLY A 194 8.83 1.13 -17.07
C GLY A 194 10.06 0.49 -17.68
N LYS A 195 11.09 0.26 -16.86
CA LYS A 195 12.30 -0.43 -17.33
C LYS A 195 11.99 -1.86 -17.74
N GLU A 196 12.54 -2.29 -18.87
CA GLU A 196 12.33 -3.63 -19.39
C GLU A 196 13.51 -4.56 -19.18
N SER A 197 13.21 -5.87 -19.10
CA SER A 197 14.20 -6.94 -19.12
C SER A 197 13.72 -8.05 -20.06
N GLU A 198 14.49 -8.30 -21.11
CA GLU A 198 14.18 -9.38 -22.05
C GLU A 198 14.12 -10.75 -21.33
N ARG A 199 15.02 -10.97 -20.37
CA ARG A 199 15.06 -12.20 -19.57
C ARG A 199 13.75 -12.41 -18.80
N LEU A 200 13.21 -11.36 -18.20
CA LEU A 200 11.96 -11.43 -17.46
C LEU A 200 10.77 -11.51 -18.42
N ASN A 201 10.74 -10.68 -19.47
CA ASN A 201 9.67 -10.65 -20.47
C ASN A 201 9.49 -12.01 -21.18
N ARG A 202 10.56 -12.79 -21.39
CA ARG A 202 10.47 -14.17 -21.94
C ARG A 202 9.69 -15.15 -21.07
N LEU A 203 9.53 -14.86 -19.77
CA LEU A 203 8.74 -15.69 -18.84
C LEU A 203 7.26 -15.30 -18.82
N ASN A 204 6.93 -14.16 -19.43
CA ASN A 204 5.58 -13.63 -19.51
C ASN A 204 4.84 -14.23 -20.73
N ARG A 205 3.51 -14.25 -20.70
CA ARG A 205 2.74 -14.70 -21.87
C ARG A 205 2.60 -13.57 -22.88
N ARG A 206 2.96 -13.78 -24.15
CA ARG A 206 2.77 -12.78 -25.23
C ARG A 206 1.33 -12.28 -25.44
N GLU A 207 0.35 -12.84 -24.72
CA GLU A 207 -1.06 -12.45 -24.73
C GLU A 207 -1.25 -10.95 -24.41
N TYR A 208 -0.33 -10.27 -23.71
CA TYR A 208 -0.45 -8.84 -23.36
C TYR A 208 -0.09 -7.86 -24.49
N GLU A 209 0.56 -8.28 -25.58
CA GLU A 209 1.02 -7.36 -26.63
C GLU A 209 -0.14 -6.64 -27.35
N GLY A 210 -1.28 -7.33 -27.55
CA GLY A 210 -2.49 -6.72 -28.11
C GLY A 210 -3.26 -5.84 -27.12
N ILE A 211 -3.21 -6.18 -25.84
CA ILE A 211 -3.90 -5.47 -24.75
C ILE A 211 -3.28 -4.10 -24.47
N LEU A 212 -1.95 -4.02 -24.54
CA LEU A 212 -1.20 -2.78 -24.36
C LEU A 212 -1.66 -1.68 -25.30
N ALA A 213 -1.87 -1.99 -26.59
CA ALA A 213 -2.20 -1.00 -27.60
C ALA A 213 -3.61 -0.40 -27.43
N GLU A 214 -4.59 -1.22 -27.02
CA GLU A 214 -5.98 -0.78 -26.89
C GLU A 214 -6.25 -0.08 -25.56
N TRP A 215 -5.65 -0.56 -24.47
CA TRP A 215 -6.00 -0.13 -23.11
C TRP A 215 -4.98 0.80 -22.46
N GLN A 216 -3.90 1.19 -23.16
CA GLN A 216 -2.81 1.99 -22.59
C GLN A 216 -3.28 3.24 -21.83
N GLY A 217 -4.26 3.95 -22.39
CA GLY A 217 -4.81 5.16 -21.78
C GLY A 217 -5.59 4.90 -20.50
N GLU A 218 -6.23 3.73 -20.38
CA GLU A 218 -7.02 3.37 -19.19
C GLU A 218 -6.17 2.71 -18.10
N ILE A 219 -5.28 1.79 -18.46
CA ILE A 219 -4.48 1.04 -17.48
C ILE A 219 -3.50 1.92 -16.72
N ASN A 220 -3.13 3.09 -17.26
CA ASN A 220 -2.24 4.04 -16.62
C ASN A 220 -2.94 4.99 -15.65
N LYS A 221 -4.28 4.99 -15.60
CA LYS A 221 -5.03 5.83 -14.67
C LYS A 221 -4.97 5.24 -13.25
N PRO A 222 -4.67 6.03 -12.21
CA PRO A 222 -4.57 5.53 -10.84
C PRO A 222 -5.81 4.77 -10.35
N GLU A 223 -7.01 5.23 -10.71
CA GLU A 223 -8.29 4.61 -10.33
C GLU A 223 -8.52 3.22 -10.97
N ASN A 224 -7.73 2.87 -12.00
CA ASN A 224 -7.75 1.55 -12.63
C ASN A 224 -6.59 0.67 -12.14
N GLN A 225 -5.83 1.11 -11.14
CA GLN A 225 -4.72 0.38 -10.55
C GLN A 225 -4.99 0.07 -9.06
N VAL A 226 -4.30 -0.94 -8.56
CA VAL A 226 -4.21 -1.27 -7.15
C VAL A 226 -2.77 -1.68 -6.82
N SER A 227 -2.27 -1.26 -5.67
CA SER A 227 -0.91 -1.50 -5.20
C SER A 227 -0.92 -2.53 -4.09
N TYR A 228 0.03 -3.47 -4.16
CA TYR A 228 0.21 -4.49 -3.14
C TYR A 228 1.67 -4.91 -3.02
N LEU A 229 2.27 -4.76 -1.84
CA LEU A 229 3.67 -5.11 -1.55
C LEU A 229 4.68 -4.56 -2.57
N GLY A 230 4.42 -3.33 -3.04
CA GLY A 230 5.24 -2.63 -4.03
C GLY A 230 4.97 -3.00 -5.50
N PHE A 231 4.18 -4.05 -5.76
CA PHE A 231 3.66 -4.34 -7.10
C PHE A 231 2.45 -3.47 -7.42
N ARG A 232 2.25 -3.21 -8.71
CA ARG A 232 1.01 -2.64 -9.24
C ARG A 232 0.23 -3.70 -10.00
N PHE A 233 -1.08 -3.69 -9.82
CA PHE A 233 -2.04 -4.54 -10.52
C PHE A 233 -3.10 -3.64 -11.17
N ILE A 234 -3.79 -4.14 -12.19
CA ILE A 234 -5.06 -3.52 -12.58
C ILE A 234 -6.12 -3.75 -11.49
N SER A 235 -7.07 -2.83 -11.34
CA SER A 235 -8.19 -2.99 -10.43
C SER A 235 -9.14 -4.11 -10.88
N LEU A 236 -9.95 -4.66 -9.97
CA LEU A 236 -11.00 -5.63 -10.31
C LEU A 236 -11.96 -5.10 -11.37
N ASP A 237 -12.30 -3.81 -11.29
CA ASP A 237 -13.16 -3.17 -12.27
C ASP A 237 -12.51 -3.07 -13.65
N MET A 238 -11.21 -2.79 -13.70
CA MET A 238 -10.48 -2.79 -14.95
C MET A 238 -10.41 -4.19 -15.56
N LEU A 239 -10.10 -5.22 -14.76
CA LEU A 239 -10.14 -6.62 -15.22
C LEU A 239 -11.53 -6.97 -15.79
N ARG A 240 -12.60 -6.57 -15.09
CA ARG A 240 -13.99 -6.79 -15.55
C ARG A 240 -14.28 -6.07 -16.87
N LYS A 241 -13.81 -4.83 -17.07
CA LYS A 241 -13.96 -4.07 -18.32
C LYS A 241 -13.27 -4.81 -19.48
N MET A 242 -12.03 -5.25 -19.27
CA MET A 242 -11.25 -5.97 -20.27
C MET A 242 -11.93 -7.29 -20.68
N ASN A 243 -12.45 -8.05 -19.70
CA ASN A 243 -13.14 -9.32 -19.96
C ASN A 243 -14.50 -9.14 -20.66
N LYS A 244 -15.23 -8.06 -20.38
CA LYS A 244 -16.49 -7.73 -21.08
C LYS A 244 -16.26 -7.32 -22.54
N GLY A 245 -15.12 -6.71 -22.84
CA GLY A 245 -14.73 -6.33 -24.20
C GLY A 245 -14.44 -7.50 -25.14
N LYS A 246 -14.25 -8.73 -24.62
CA LYS A 246 -13.96 -9.97 -25.36
C LYS A 246 -12.87 -9.82 -26.43
N ILE A 247 -11.74 -9.21 -26.08
CA ILE A 247 -10.50 -9.33 -26.86
C ILE A 247 -9.46 -9.98 -25.93
N GLY A 248 -9.48 -11.31 -25.89
CA GLY A 248 -8.65 -12.14 -25.02
C GLY A 248 -9.43 -12.74 -23.86
N HIS A 249 -9.43 -14.07 -23.78
CA HIS A 249 -9.74 -14.75 -22.53
C HIS A 249 -8.57 -14.50 -21.57
N PHE A 250 -8.86 -13.79 -20.48
CA PHE A 250 -8.16 -14.04 -19.21
C PHE A 250 -8.95 -15.12 -18.48
#